data_AF-A0A2V7XBR2-F1
#
_entry.id   AF-A0A2V7XBR2-F1
#
_cell.length_a   1.000
_cell.length_b   1.000
_cell.length_c   1.000
_cell.angle_alpha   90.00
_cell.angle_beta   90.00
_cell.angle_gamma   90.00
#
_symmetry.space_group_name_H-M   'P 1'
#
loop_
_entity.id
_entity.type
_entity.pdbx_description
1 polymer ?
#
loop_
_entity_poly.entity_id
_entity_poly.type
_entity_poly.pdbx_seq_one_letter_code
_entity_poly.pdbx_strand_id
1 'polypeptide(L)' 'MDVPTRIAQVLTPHLGANTADAVARHLCAKHGVVGEGPVDPAVLTALQETIRRGLVAFVGAERADELARLCFRGNR' A
#
# COMPACT_ATOMS: atom_id res chain seq x y z
N MET A 1 13.05 -5.33 -2.47
CA MET A 1 11.64 -5.72 -2.26
C MET A 1 10.80 -4.76 -3.07
N ASP A 2 9.87 -5.26 -3.87
CA ASP A 2 8.98 -4.41 -4.67
C ASP A 2 7.86 -3.80 -3.80
N VAL A 3 7.23 -2.74 -4.32
CA VAL A 3 6.16 -2.00 -3.63
C VAL A 3 4.95 -2.90 -3.29
N PRO A 4 4.47 -3.77 -4.20
CA PRO A 4 3.34 -4.67 -3.90
C PRO A 4 3.62 -5.61 -2.74
N THR A 5 4.79 -6.27 -2.70
CA THR A 5 5.13 -7.19 -1.61
C THR A 5 5.17 -6.47 -0.26
N ARG A 6 5.71 -5.24 -0.24
CA ARG A 6 5.77 -4.45 0.99
C ARG A 6 4.38 -4.08 1.51
N ILE A 7 3.49 -3.60 0.63
CA ILE A 7 2.11 -3.28 0.99
C ILE A 7 1.41 -4.53 1.53
N ALA A 8 1.51 -5.66 0.83
CA ALA A 8 0.90 -6.91 1.27
C ALA A 8 1.39 -7.34 2.67
N GLN A 9 2.70 -7.26 2.95
CA GLN A 9 3.26 -7.57 4.27
C GLN A 9 2.70 -6.68 5.39
N VAL A 10 2.61 -5.36 5.15
CA VAL A 10 2.10 -4.42 6.15
C VAL A 10 0.61 -4.62 6.42
N LEU A 11 -0.17 -4.95 5.38
CA LEU A 11 -1.63 -5.10 5.50
C LEU A 11 -2.06 -6.51 5.92
N THR A 12 -1.22 -7.53 5.76
CA THR A 12 -1.53 -8.93 6.10
C THR A 12 -2.09 -9.12 7.52
N PRO A 13 -1.53 -8.50 8.58
CA PRO A 13 -2.05 -8.63 9.95
C PRO A 13 -3.47 -8.05 10.13
N HIS A 14 -3.93 -7.20 9.21
CA HIS A 14 -5.18 -6.47 9.32
C HIS A 14 -6.27 -6.98 8.35
N LEU A 15 -5.87 -7.46 7.17
CA LEU A 15 -6.80 -7.89 6.12
C LEU A 15 -6.77 -9.41 5.86
N GLY A 16 -5.77 -10.12 6.39
CA GLY A 16 -5.44 -11.49 6.02
C GLY A 16 -4.58 -11.55 4.74
N ALA A 17 -3.75 -12.59 4.62
CA ALA A 17 -2.73 -12.69 3.56
C ALA A 17 -3.30 -12.60 2.14
N ASN A 18 -4.37 -13.35 1.85
CA ASN A 18 -4.98 -13.37 0.52
C ASN A 18 -5.59 -12.01 0.13
N THR A 19 -6.28 -11.35 1.07
CA THR A 19 -6.88 -10.02 0.85
C THR A 19 -5.80 -8.96 0.68
N ALA A 20 -4.78 -8.98 1.55
CA ALA A 20 -3.69 -8.01 1.51
C ALA A 20 -2.91 -8.07 0.19
N ASP A 21 -2.64 -9.28 -0.31
CA ASP A 21 -1.98 -9.51 -1.59
C ASP A 21 -2.84 -9.05 -2.78
N ALA A 22 -4.14 -9.37 -2.77
CA ALA A 22 -5.07 -8.91 -3.80
C ALA A 22 -5.20 -7.38 -3.83
N VAL A 23 -5.33 -6.73 -2.67
CA VAL A 23 -5.39 -5.27 -2.54
C VAL A 23 -4.09 -4.63 -3.01
N ALA A 24 -2.94 -5.15 -2.58
CA ALA A 24 -1.64 -4.62 -2.98
C ALA A 24 -1.48 -4.65 -4.50
N ARG A 25 -1.73 -5.81 -5.14
CA ARG A 25 -1.62 -5.95 -6.60
C ARG A 25 -2.63 -5.08 -7.34
N HIS A 26 -3.88 -5.02 -6.86
CA HIS A 26 -4.92 -4.21 -7.50
C HIS A 26 -4.58 -2.71 -7.47
N LEU A 27 -4.17 -2.19 -6.30
CA LEU A 27 -3.83 -0.79 -6.14
C LEU A 27 -2.57 -0.44 -6.94
N CYS A 28 -1.54 -1.28 -6.88
CA CYS A 28 -0.32 -1.08 -7.66
C CYS A 28 -0.61 -1.10 -9.18
N ALA A 29 -1.39 -2.06 -9.69
CA ALA A 29 -1.79 -2.11 -11.09
C ALA A 29 -2.58 -0.87 -11.53
N LYS A 30 -3.53 -0.40 -10.70
CA LYS A 30 -4.32 0.80 -10.97
C LYS A 30 -3.45 2.06 -11.10
N HIS A 31 -2.35 2.11 -10.35
CA HIS A 31 -1.41 3.23 -10.33
C HIS A 31 -0.22 3.05 -11.30
N GLY A 32 -0.22 2.00 -12.13
CA GLY A 32 0.88 1.72 -13.06
C GLY A 32 2.17 1.23 -12.39
N VAL A 33 2.10 0.86 -11.11
CA VAL A 33 3.20 0.27 -10.35
C VAL A 33 3.20 -1.24 -10.62
N VAL A 34 3.81 -1.65 -11.73
CA VAL A 34 3.91 -3.06 -12.12
C VAL A 34 5.36 -3.45 -12.31
N GLY A 35 5.89 -4.29 -11.42
CA GLY A 35 7.22 -4.87 -11.54
C GLY A 35 8.37 -4.10 -10.88
N GLU A 36 9.58 -4.41 -11.32
CA GLU A 36 10.83 -3.88 -10.78
C GLU A 36 11.26 -2.63 -11.56
N GLY A 37 11.39 -1.49 -10.87
CA GLY A 37 11.83 -0.24 -11.46
C GLY A 37 11.60 0.96 -10.54
N PRO A 38 12.21 2.11 -10.84
CA PRO A 38 11.97 3.34 -10.09
C PRO A 38 10.50 3.76 -10.26
N VAL A 39 9.77 3.82 -9.15
CA VAL A 39 8.40 4.32 -9.14
C VAL A 39 8.43 5.82 -8.96
N ASP A 40 7.67 6.55 -9.78
CA ASP A 40 7.53 7.99 -9.65
C ASP A 40 7.06 8.37 -8.23
N PRO A 41 7.75 9.30 -7.52
CA PRO A 41 7.34 9.74 -6.19
C PRO A 41 5.92 10.30 -6.12
N ALA A 42 5.41 10.90 -7.21
CA ALA A 42 4.03 11.35 -7.29
C ALA A 42 3.05 10.17 -7.27
N VAL A 43 3.39 9.07 -7.94
CA VAL A 43 2.62 7.82 -7.95
C VAL A 43 2.61 7.18 -6.57
N LEU A 44 3.77 7.14 -5.88
CA LEU A 44 3.86 6.63 -4.51
C LEU A 44 2.99 7.43 -3.54
N THR A 45 2.99 8.76 -3.67
CA THR A 45 2.15 9.65 -2.85
C THR A 45 0.66 9.40 -3.10
N ALA A 46 0.24 9.26 -4.36
CA ALA A 46 -1.14 8.97 -4.71
C ALA A 46 -1.60 7.58 -4.22
N LEU A 47 -0.70 6.59 -4.27
CA LEU A 47 -0.96 5.24 -3.78
C LEU A 47 -1.10 5.21 -2.25
N GLN A 48 -0.21 5.93 -1.55
CA GLN A 48 -0.28 6.11 -0.10
C GLN A 48 -1.61 6.74 0.33
N GLU A 49 -2.05 7.80 -0.34
CA GLU A 49 -3.35 8.43 -0.07
C GLU A 49 -4.53 7.49 -0.33
N THR A 50 -4.45 6.68 -1.38
CA THR A 50 -5.51 5.70 -1.71
C THR A 50 -5.60 4.62 -0.63
N ILE A 51 -4.47 4.08 -0.18
CA ILE A 51 -4.41 3.11 0.92
C ILE A 51 -4.97 3.74 2.21
N ARG A 52 -4.51 4.95 2.56
CA ARG A 52 -4.99 5.66 3.75
C ARG A 52 -6.51 5.80 3.75
N ARG A 53 -7.10 6.31 2.66
CA ARG A 53 -8.56 6.50 2.56
C ARG A 53 -9.32 5.18 2.59
N GLY A 54 -8.81 4.15 1.91
CA GLY A 54 -9.44 2.83 1.86
C GLY A 54 -9.46 2.13 3.22
N LEU A 55 -8.42 2.32 4.03
CA LEU A 55 -8.30 1.67 5.34
C LEU A 55 -9.11 2.35 6.45
N VAL A 56 -9.44 3.65 6.33
CA VAL A 56 -10.15 4.40 7.38
C VAL A 56 -11.42 3.69 7.86
N ALA A 57 -12.19 3.10 6.94
CA ALA A 57 -13.42 2.37 7.27
C ALA A 57 -13.20 1.07 8.05
N PHE A 58 -12.00 0.48 7.97
CA PHE A 58 -11.67 -0.81 8.58
C PHE A 58 -10.89 -0.69 9.89
N VAL A 59 -10.00 0.29 9.99
CA VAL A 59 -9.07 0.42 11.12
C VAL A 59 -9.11 1.79 11.82
N GLY A 60 -9.92 2.72 11.33
CA GLY A 60 -9.99 4.09 11.81
C GLY A 60 -8.91 5.01 11.20
N ALA A 61 -9.10 6.32 11.33
CA ALA A 61 -8.29 7.32 10.63
C ALA A 61 -6.81 7.34 11.05
N GLU A 62 -6.54 7.26 12.35
CA GLU A 62 -5.16 7.30 12.87
C GLU A 62 -4.36 6.06 12.43
N ARG A 63 -4.95 4.88 12.57
CA ARG A 63 -4.29 3.62 12.21
C ARG A 63 -4.12 3.47 10.70
N ALA A 64 -5.08 3.97 9.92
CA ALA A 64 -4.98 3.98 8.46
C ALA A 64 -3.81 4.84 7.98
N ASP A 65 -3.58 5.99 8.63
CA ASP A 65 -2.47 6.88 8.32
C ASP A 65 -1.11 6.27 8.69
N GLU A 66 -1.02 5.60 9.85
CA GLU A 66 0.18 4.85 10.26
C GLU A 66 0.50 3.72 9.27
N LEU A 67 -0.49 2.89 8.92
CA LEU A 67 -0.30 1.77 8.00
C LEU A 67 0.08 2.23 6.60
N ALA A 68 -0.54 3.30 6.10
CA ALA A 68 -0.18 3.89 4.82
C ALA A 68 1.29 4.35 4.82
N ARG A 69 1.77 5.00 5.89
CA ARG A 69 3.19 5.39 6.01
C ARG A 69 4.13 4.19 6.06
N LEU A 70 3.76 3.12 6.76
CA LEU A 70 4.57 1.90 6.88
C LEU A 70 4.74 1.15 5.54
N CYS A 71 3.73 1.22 4.66
CA CYS A 71 3.77 0.62 3.32
C CYS A 71 4.91 1.17 2.45
N PHE A 72 5.36 2.40 2.68
CA PHE A 72 6.39 3.07 1.86
C PHE A 72 7.68 3.38 2.63
N ARG A 73 7.76 2.98 3.91
CA ARG A 73 8.95 3.20 4.74
C ARG A 73 10.11 2.32 4.24
N GLY A 74 11.14 2.95 3.67
CA GLY A 74 12.34 2.28 3.13
C GLY A 74 12.59 2.46 1.63
N ASN A 75 11.68 3.09 0.90
CA ASN A 75 11.81 3.40 -0.54
C ASN A 75 12.34 4.82 -0.82
N ARG A 76 13.24 5.33 0.03
CA ARG A 76 13.77 6.70 -0.05
C ARG A 76 15.16 6.73 -0.68
#